data_AF-A0A653DHL1-F1
#
_entry.id   AF-A0A653DHL1-F1
#
_cell.length_a   1.000
_cell.length_b   1.000
_cell.length_c   1.000
_cell.angle_alpha   90.00
_cell.angle_beta   90.00
_cell.angle_gamma   90.00
#
_symmetry.space_group_name_H-M   'P 1'
#
loop_
_entity.id
_entity.type
_entity.pdbx_description
1 polymer ?
#
loop_
_entity_poly.entity_id
_entity_poly.type
_entity_poly.pdbx_seq_one_letter_code
_entity_poly.pdbx_strand_id
1 'polypeptide(L)' 'MTRESTDTDTAEQVIDSFRILAGDKPYILPDELRRELPPDQAEYCIQRMPPYKGPNAVPGALDYMSFSTALYGESDL' A
#
# COMPACT_ATOMS: atom_id res chain seq x y z
N MET A 1 -30.77 -1.96 3.06
CA MET A 1 -30.07 -1.07 2.09
C MET A 1 -28.59 -1.43 2.17
N THR A 2 -28.12 -2.14 1.14
CA THR A 2 -26.72 -2.29 0.67
C THR A 2 -25.59 -2.54 1.69
N ARG A 3 -25.31 -3.83 2.00
CA ARG A 3 -24.06 -4.31 2.62
C ARG A 3 -23.05 -4.73 1.53
N GLU A 4 -22.81 -3.85 0.56
CA GLU A 4 -21.85 -4.11 -0.54
C GLU A 4 -20.88 -2.94 -0.75
N SER A 5 -20.84 -1.97 0.19
CA SER A 5 -20.04 -0.73 0.05
C SER A 5 -18.87 -0.62 1.05
N THR A 6 -18.64 -1.61 1.91
CA THR A 6 -17.69 -1.49 3.03
C THR A 6 -16.27 -1.95 2.70
N ASP A 7 -16.10 -2.89 1.77
CA ASP A 7 -14.81 -3.53 1.54
C ASP A 7 -13.91 -2.68 0.61
N THR A 8 -14.49 -2.07 -0.42
CA THR A 8 -13.79 -1.15 -1.32
C THR A 8 -13.37 0.14 -0.62
N ASP A 9 -14.24 0.68 0.25
CA ASP A 9 -13.94 1.91 1.03
C ASP A 9 -12.71 1.71 1.93
N THR A 10 -12.54 0.51 2.49
CA THR A 10 -11.40 0.22 3.38
C THR A 10 -10.08 0.13 2.62
N ALA A 11 -10.06 -0.51 1.45
CA ALA A 11 -8.84 -0.61 0.64
C ALA A 11 -8.39 0.76 0.11
N GLU A 12 -9.33 1.56 -0.40
CA GLU A 12 -9.04 2.92 -0.88
C GLU A 12 -8.54 3.83 0.24
N GLN A 13 -9.10 3.74 1.45
CA GLN A 13 -8.61 4.48 2.62
C GLN A 13 -7.17 4.13 3.00
N VAL A 14 -6.81 2.84 2.95
CA VAL A 14 -5.41 2.42 3.21
C VAL A 14 -4.49 2.88 2.10
N ILE A 15 -4.93 2.82 0.83
CA ILE A 15 -4.19 3.34 -0.31
C ILE A 15 -3.96 4.84 -0.16
N ASP A 16 -4.97 5.61 0.24
CA ASP A 16 -4.86 7.06 0.45
C ASP A 16 -3.91 7.38 1.61
N SER A 17 -4.00 6.62 2.71
CA SER A 17 -3.06 6.73 3.83
C SER A 17 -1.62 6.53 3.35
N PHE A 18 -1.33 5.45 2.62
CA PHE A 18 0.01 5.22 2.08
C PHE A 18 0.43 6.28 1.05
N ARG A 19 -0.49 6.80 0.23
CA ARG A 19 -0.22 7.89 -0.71
C ARG A 19 0.24 9.15 0.03
N ILE A 20 -0.41 9.48 1.14
CA ILE A 20 -0.04 10.63 1.98
C ILE A 20 1.35 10.42 2.59
N LEU A 21 1.62 9.23 3.14
CA LEU A 21 2.95 8.88 3.67
C LEU A 21 4.03 8.93 2.57
N ALA A 22 3.66 8.55 1.34
CA ALA A 22 4.50 8.64 0.16
C ALA A 22 4.51 10.03 -0.47
N GLY A 23 3.99 11.08 0.17
CA GLY A 23 4.02 12.44 -0.39
C GLY A 23 3.41 12.56 -1.78
N ASP A 24 2.24 11.95 -1.99
CA ASP A 24 1.48 11.93 -3.26
C ASP A 24 2.14 11.13 -4.41
N LYS A 25 3.23 10.40 -4.13
CA LYS A 25 3.86 9.51 -5.11
C LYS A 25 3.00 8.25 -5.32
N PRO A 26 2.93 7.70 -6.55
CA PRO A 26 2.23 6.44 -6.82
C PRO A 26 2.98 5.19 -6.33
N TYR A 27 4.08 5.37 -5.59
CA TYR A 27 4.90 4.33 -4.98
C TYR A 27 5.47 4.86 -3.66
N ILE A 28 5.82 3.94 -2.76
CA ILE A 28 6.50 4.28 -1.50
C ILE A 28 7.90 3.64 -1.47
N LEU A 29 8.82 4.23 -0.72
CA LEU A 29 10.15 3.67 -0.52
C LEU A 29 10.26 2.99 0.84
N PRO A 30 11.11 1.95 0.98
CA PRO A 30 11.36 1.31 2.26
C PRO A 30 11.88 2.28 3.33
N ASP A 31 12.61 3.30 2.92
CA ASP A 31 13.10 4.36 3.83
C ASP A 31 11.93 5.16 4.41
N GLU A 32 10.96 5.55 3.59
CA GLU A 32 9.77 6.31 4.02
C GLU A 32 8.91 5.45 4.96
N LEU A 33 8.71 4.17 4.64
CA LEU A 33 8.01 3.23 5.53
C LEU A 33 8.69 3.15 6.91
N ARG A 34 10.02 3.03 6.96
CA ARG A 34 10.77 2.97 8.23
C ARG A 34 10.74 4.26 9.03
N ARG A 35 10.50 5.40 8.38
CA ARG A 35 10.41 6.71 9.03
C ARG A 35 9.01 6.99 9.56
N GLU A 36 7.98 6.59 8.82
CA GLU A 36 6.59 6.89 9.14
C GLU A 36 5.91 5.79 10.00
N LEU A 37 6.32 4.53 9.84
CA LEU A 37 5.75 3.39 10.55
C LEU A 37 6.72 2.82 11.60
N PRO A 38 6.21 2.15 12.64
CA PRO A 38 7.05 1.40 13.56
C PRO A 38 7.86 0.33 12.81
N PRO A 39 9.09 0.01 13.27
CA PRO A 39 10.03 -0.82 12.53
C PRO A 39 9.46 -2.20 12.16
N ASP A 40 8.67 -2.80 13.04
CA ASP A 40 8.02 -4.08 12.79
C ASP A 40 7.04 -4.03 11.60
N GLN A 41 6.20 -2.99 11.55
CA GLN A 41 5.24 -2.79 10.44
C GLN A 41 5.94 -2.36 9.15
N ALA A 42 6.98 -1.53 9.25
CA ALA A 42 7.76 -1.12 8.10
C ALA A 42 8.39 -2.34 7.42
N GLU A 43 9.08 -3.20 8.17
CA GLU A 43 9.67 -4.43 7.63
C GLU A 43 8.60 -5.35 7.05
N TYR A 44 7.45 -5.52 7.72
CA TYR A 44 6.33 -6.29 7.20
C TYR A 44 5.83 -5.76 5.84
N CYS A 45 5.62 -4.45 5.73
CA CYS A 45 5.21 -3.80 4.48
C CYS A 45 6.25 -3.98 3.39
N ILE A 46 7.54 -3.82 3.70
CA ILE A 46 8.65 -3.98 2.74
C ILE A 46 8.74 -5.42 2.23
N GLN A 47 8.53 -6.40 3.09
CA GLN A 47 8.59 -7.82 2.72
C GLN A 47 7.37 -8.29 1.92
N ARG A 48 6.20 -7.69 2.15
CA ARG A 48 4.94 -8.10 1.51
C ARG A 48 4.56 -7.25 0.30
N MET A 49 5.03 -6.01 0.21
CA MET A 49 4.76 -5.14 -0.93
C MET A 49 5.49 -5.62 -2.19
N PRO A 50 4.79 -5.78 -3.31
CA PRO A 50 5.45 -6.04 -4.58
C PRO A 50 6.23 -4.79 -5.04
N PRO A 51 7.30 -4.98 -5.83
CA PRO A 51 8.04 -3.86 -6.40
C PRO A 51 7.16 -3.10 -7.40
N TYR A 52 7.20 -1.77 -7.35
CA TYR A 52 6.49 -0.89 -8.29
C TYR A 52 7.05 -1.03 -9.70
N LYS A 53 6.18 -1.28 -10.68
CA LYS A 53 6.56 -1.48 -12.10
C LYS A 53 6.03 -0.39 -13.04
N GLY A 54 5.49 0.70 -12.49
CA GLY A 54 4.94 1.79 -13.30
C GLY A 54 6.00 2.69 -13.95
N PRO A 55 5.57 3.64 -14.79
CA PRO A 55 6.46 4.69 -15.29
C PRO A 55 7.04 5.47 -14.10
N ASN A 56 8.35 5.73 -14.12
CA ASN A 56 9.11 6.31 -13.00
C ASN A 56 9.41 5.36 -11.83
N ALA A 57 9.30 4.04 -12.03
CA ALA A 57 9.80 3.08 -11.06
C ALA A 57 11.30 3.29 -10.79
N VAL A 58 11.62 3.63 -9.55
CA VAL A 58 12.99 3.74 -9.06
C VAL A 58 13.40 2.42 -8.37
N PRO A 59 14.70 2.10 -8.32
CA PRO A 59 15.16 0.91 -7.60
C PRO A 59 14.72 0.96 -6.13
N GLY A 60 14.00 -0.08 -5.70
CA GLY A 60 13.45 -0.18 -4.34
C GLY A 60 12.07 0.48 -4.15
N ALA A 61 11.43 0.98 -5.21
CA ALA A 61 10.04 1.43 -5.14
C ALA A 61 9.09 0.26 -4.87
N LEU A 62 8.16 0.47 -3.94
CA LEU A 62 7.17 -0.51 -3.50
C LEU A 62 5.76 -0.04 -3.90
N ASP A 63 4.94 -0.98 -4.33
CA ASP A 63 3.58 -0.76 -4.81
C ASP A 63 2.58 -1.02 -3.69
N TYR A 64 2.24 0.05 -2.96
CA TYR A 64 1.28 -0.02 -1.86
C TYR A 64 -0.16 -0.23 -2.37
N MET A 65 -0.48 0.15 -3.63
CA MET A 65 -1.78 -0.10 -4.23
C MET A 65 -2.06 -1.59 -4.37
N SER A 66 -1.15 -2.33 -5.00
CA SER A 66 -1.24 -3.78 -5.18
C SER A 66 -1.21 -4.52 -3.85
N PHE A 67 -0.45 -4.02 -2.87
CA PHE A 67 -0.44 -4.57 -1.51
C PHE A 67 -1.80 -4.39 -0.82
N SER A 68 -2.36 -3.18 -0.83
CA SER A 68 -3.69 -2.93 -0.25
C SER A 68 -4.77 -3.72 -0.99
N THR A 69 -4.75 -3.73 -2.32
CA THR A 69 -5.69 -4.53 -3.12
C THR A 69 -5.52 -6.03 -2.85
N ALA A 70 -4.31 -6.55 -2.60
CA ALA A 70 -4.13 -7.94 -2.20
C ALA A 70 -4.67 -8.22 -0.79
N LEU A 71 -4.36 -7.33 0.17
CA LEU A 71 -4.77 -7.46 1.57
C LEU A 71 -6.29 -7.51 1.73
N TYR A 72 -7.01 -6.71 0.95
CA TYR A 72 -8.47 -6.62 0.97
C TYR A 72 -9.16 -7.44 -0.15
N GLY A 73 -8.42 -7.80 -1.20
CA GLY A 73 -8.89 -8.60 -2.33
C GLY A 73 -8.85 -10.10 -2.07
N GLU A 74 -8.10 -10.57 -1.07
CA GLU A 74 -8.20 -11.95 -0.55
C GLU A 74 -9.49 -12.22 0.25
N SER A 75 -10.48 -11.31 0.23
CA SER A 75 -11.83 -11.56 0.77
C SER A 75 -12.77 -12.30 -0.19
N ASP A 76 -12.39 -12.57 -1.44
CA ASP A 76 -13.28 -13.22 -2.43
C ASP A 76 -12.55 -14.32 -3.24
N LEU A 77 -12.15 -15.42 -2.59
CA LEU A 77 -12.06 -16.75 -3.24
C LEU A 77 -12.18 -17.92 -2.26
#